data_AF-A0A645GT02-F1
#
_entry.id   AF-A0A645GT02-F1
#
_cell.length_a   1.000
_cell.length_b   1.000
_cell.length_c   1.000
_cell.angle_alpha   90.00
_cell.angle_beta   90.00
_cell.angle_gamma   90.00
#
_symmetry.space_group_name_H-M   'P 1'
#
loop_
_entity.id
_entity.type
_entity.pdbx_description
1 polymer ?
#
loop_
_entity_poly.entity_id
_entity_poly.type
_entity_poly.pdbx_seq_one_letter_code
_entity_poly.pdbx_strand_id
1 'polypeptide(L)'
;MYGFRFCNVLLYHRDYDIEFEAKIIMDVLHTEVPGLSREQNDLLFANVMEDYADISQKRLRYKKVKENPYFNALQVKYGYAVTCHKAQGGEWRNVFLDLGYVQQAYMGENFYRWLYTSITRSSERLWLVNLPDDFVALPKI
;
A
#
# COMPACT_ATOMS: atom_id res chain seq x y z
N MET A 1 -22.47 4.67 -0.89
CA MET A 1 -22.98 3.74 0.14
C MET A 1 -22.32 4.14 1.45
N TYR A 2 -23.05 4.28 2.57
CA TYR A 2 -22.49 4.65 3.88
C TYR A 2 -21.57 5.90 3.91
N GLY A 3 -21.72 6.84 2.98
CA GLY A 3 -20.83 8.00 2.85
C GLY A 3 -19.51 7.76 2.12
N PHE A 4 -19.27 6.56 1.57
CA PHE A 4 -18.05 6.21 0.82
C PHE A 4 -18.37 5.63 -0.56
N ARG A 5 -17.34 5.60 -1.41
CA ARG A 5 -17.30 4.99 -2.74
C ARG A 5 -16.68 3.60 -2.63
N PHE A 6 -17.38 2.61 -3.18
CA PHE A 6 -16.92 1.24 -3.21
C PHE A 6 -16.90 0.70 -4.63
N CYS A 7 -16.06 -0.29 -4.87
CA CYS A 7 -16.01 -1.02 -6.13
C CYS A 7 -15.93 -2.53 -5.84
N ASN A 8 -16.66 -3.34 -6.60
CA ASN A 8 -16.44 -4.79 -6.63
C ASN A 8 -15.38 -5.06 -7.69
N VAL A 9 -14.36 -5.83 -7.33
CA VAL A 9 -13.23 -6.15 -8.20
C VAL A 9 -12.98 -7.66 -8.16
N LEU A 10 -12.53 -8.19 -9.30
CA LEU A 10 -11.95 -9.52 -9.37
C LEU A 10 -10.43 -9.37 -9.20
N LEU A 11 -9.87 -10.02 -8.19
CA LEU A 11 -8.45 -9.98 -7.86
C LEU A 11 -7.81 -11.32 -8.19
N TYR A 12 -6.58 -11.29 -8.70
CA TYR A 12 -5.78 -12.47 -8.97
C TYR A 12 -4.53 -12.47 -8.09
N HIS A 13 -4.34 -13.53 -7.30
CA HIS A 13 -3.16 -13.71 -6.46
C HIS A 13 -2.14 -14.62 -7.14
N ARG A 14 -1.00 -14.06 -7.56
CA ARG A 14 0.02 -14.77 -8.35
C ARG A 14 0.62 -15.99 -7.65
N ASP A 15 0.95 -15.89 -6.36
CA ASP A 15 1.64 -16.99 -5.67
C ASP A 15 0.74 -18.20 -5.38
N TYR A 16 -0.58 -17.99 -5.32
CA TYR A 16 -1.55 -19.03 -5.03
C TYR A 16 -2.34 -19.46 -6.28
N ASP A 17 -2.15 -18.76 -7.41
CA ASP A 17 -2.89 -18.99 -8.67
C ASP A 17 -4.42 -19.03 -8.45
N ILE A 18 -4.93 -18.07 -7.69
CA ILE A 18 -6.37 -17.96 -7.37
C ILE A 18 -6.94 -16.62 -7.81
N GLU A 19 -8.18 -16.68 -8.29
CA GLU A 19 -9.04 -15.51 -8.48
C GLU A 19 -10.10 -15.44 -7.38
N PHE A 20 -10.36 -14.24 -6.88
CA PHE A 20 -11.42 -14.02 -5.90
C PHE A 20 -12.05 -12.64 -6.05
N GLU A 21 -13.34 -12.57 -5.76
CA GLU A 21 -14.07 -11.31 -5.70
C GLU A 21 -13.83 -10.61 -4.36
N ALA A 22 -13.57 -9.32 -4.41
CA ALA A 22 -13.45 -8.49 -3.23
C ALA A 22 -14.13 -7.14 -3.45
N LYS A 23 -14.56 -6.53 -2.35
CA LYS A 23 -14.98 -5.13 -2.33
C LYS A 23 -13.82 -4.27 -1.89
N ILE A 24 -13.53 -3.20 -2.61
CA ILE A 24 -12.53 -2.20 -2.23
C ILE A 24 -13.21 -0.87 -1.90
N ILE A 25 -12.61 -0.11 -0.99
CA ILE A 25 -13.01 1.26 -0.69
C ILE A 25 -12.18 2.24 -1.51
N MET A 26 -12.83 2.94 -2.43
CA MET A 26 -12.18 3.78 -3.44
C MET A 26 -11.66 5.09 -2.85
N ASP A 27 -12.27 5.60 -1.79
CA ASP A 27 -11.83 6.85 -1.15
C ASP A 27 -10.39 6.75 -0.67
N VAL A 28 -9.97 5.57 -0.18
CA VAL A 28 -8.60 5.34 0.30
C VAL A 28 -7.58 5.50 -0.81
N LEU A 29 -7.91 5.25 -2.08
CA LEU A 29 -6.95 5.40 -3.20
C LEU A 29 -6.41 6.83 -3.34
N HIS A 30 -7.18 7.84 -2.92
CA HIS A 30 -6.86 9.26 -3.10
C HIS A 30 -6.45 9.97 -1.82
N THR A 31 -6.41 9.28 -0.67
CA THR A 31 -5.94 9.90 0.58
C THR A 31 -4.41 9.93 0.66
N GLU A 32 -3.86 10.90 1.40
CA GLU A 32 -2.41 10.94 1.71
C GLU A 32 -2.03 10.00 2.88
N VAL A 33 -3.00 9.62 3.70
CA VAL A 33 -2.85 8.68 4.81
C VAL A 33 -2.92 7.23 4.32
N PRO A 34 -2.32 6.24 5.02
CA PRO A 34 -2.26 4.85 4.55
C PRO A 34 -3.62 4.15 4.41
N GLY A 35 -4.67 4.66 5.05
CA GLY A 35 -6.00 4.08 5.08
C GLY A 35 -7.05 5.13 5.45
N LEU A 36 -8.20 4.67 5.94
CA LEU A 36 -9.22 5.53 6.52
C LEU A 36 -8.71 6.17 7.82
N SER A 37 -9.04 7.44 8.04
CA SER A 37 -8.84 8.08 9.34
C SER A 37 -9.70 7.43 10.42
N ARG A 38 -9.40 7.72 11.69
CA ARG A 38 -10.22 7.23 12.81
C ARG A 38 -11.68 7.67 12.68
N GLU A 39 -11.91 8.94 12.38
CA GLU A 39 -13.24 9.52 12.18
C GLU A 39 -13.99 8.84 11.03
N GLN A 40 -13.30 8.55 9.92
CA GLN A 40 -13.88 7.85 8.79
C GLN A 40 -14.25 6.39 9.13
N ASN A 41 -13.42 5.70 9.91
CA ASN A 41 -13.74 4.34 10.38
C ASN A 41 -14.95 4.36 11.32
N ASP A 42 -15.02 5.32 12.24
CA ASP A 42 -16.14 5.46 13.17
C ASP A 42 -17.45 5.78 12.41
N LEU A 43 -17.38 6.63 11.38
CA LEU A 43 -18.49 6.93 10.49
C LEU A 43 -18.95 5.70 9.69
N LEU A 44 -18.01 4.96 9.10
CA LEU A 44 -18.32 3.72 8.38
C LEU A 44 -18.98 2.70 9.32
N PHE A 45 -18.45 2.54 10.53
CA PHE A 45 -19.00 1.65 11.53
C PHE A 45 -20.44 2.06 11.91
N ALA A 46 -20.68 3.34 12.22
CA ALA A 46 -21.99 3.85 12.58
C ALA A 46 -23.01 3.62 11.46
N ASN A 47 -22.67 3.99 10.22
CA ASN A 47 -23.55 3.83 9.06
C ASN A 47 -23.86 2.36 8.75
N VAL A 48 -22.89 1.44 8.87
CA VAL A 48 -23.13 0.00 8.69
C VAL A 48 -23.95 -0.59 9.85
N MET A 49 -23.81 -0.05 11.06
CA MET A 49 -24.56 -0.50 12.22
C MET A 49 -26.07 -0.17 12.11
N GLU A 50 -26.43 0.89 11.39
CA GLU A 50 -27.82 1.28 11.13
C GLU A 50 -28.59 0.22 10.33
N ASP A 51 -27.93 -0.48 9.41
CA ASP A 51 -28.55 -1.57 8.62
C ASP A 51 -29.04 -2.75 9.48
N TYR A 52 -28.56 -2.85 10.72
CA TYR A 52 -28.91 -3.92 11.65
C TYR A 52 -29.67 -3.39 12.88
N ALA A 53 -30.31 -2.21 12.76
CA ALA A 53 -31.03 -1.57 13.85
C ALA A 53 -32.20 -2.41 14.42
N ASP A 54 -32.75 -3.32 13.62
CA ASP A 54 -33.78 -4.30 13.97
C ASP A 54 -33.31 -5.37 14.98
N ILE A 55 -32.01 -5.68 15.02
CA ILE A 55 -31.45 -6.68 15.93
C ILE A 55 -31.33 -6.10 17.34
N SER A 56 -32.25 -6.45 18.24
CA SER A 56 -32.26 -5.94 19.62
C SER A 56 -31.00 -6.28 20.43
N GLN A 57 -30.45 -7.49 20.24
CA GLN A 57 -29.24 -7.91 20.92
C GLN A 57 -28.00 -7.27 20.32
N LYS A 58 -27.38 -6.34 21.07
CA LYS A 58 -26.15 -5.65 20.69
C LYS A 58 -25.06 -6.61 20.21
N ARG A 59 -24.81 -7.72 20.91
CA ARG A 59 -23.76 -8.69 20.54
C ARG A 59 -23.98 -9.29 19.14
N LEU A 60 -25.22 -9.64 18.80
CA LEU A 60 -25.56 -10.18 17.48
C LEU A 60 -25.42 -9.11 16.40
N ARG A 61 -25.81 -7.87 16.70
CA ARG A 61 -25.66 -6.72 15.80
C ARG A 61 -24.20 -6.47 15.43
N TYR A 62 -23.31 -6.41 16.43
CA TYR A 62 -21.87 -6.25 16.19
C TYR A 62 -21.27 -7.41 15.38
N LYS A 63 -21.75 -8.64 15.59
CA LYS A 63 -21.32 -9.79 14.79
C LYS A 63 -21.69 -9.60 13.32
N LYS A 64 -22.91 -9.12 13.03
CA LYS A 64 -23.34 -8.83 11.66
C LYS A 64 -22.55 -7.72 10.99
N VAL A 65 -22.24 -6.63 11.71
CA VAL A 65 -21.35 -5.58 11.20
C VAL A 65 -19.98 -6.15 10.83
N LYS A 66 -19.40 -7.01 11.68
CA LYS A 66 -18.11 -7.67 11.40
C LYS A 66 -18.16 -8.65 10.22
N GLU A 67 -19.33 -9.12 9.82
CA GLU A 67 -19.52 -9.97 8.63
C GLU A 67 -19.89 -9.14 7.39
N ASN A 68 -20.13 -7.83 7.53
CA ASN A 68 -20.63 -6.99 6.46
C ASN A 68 -19.55 -6.76 5.37
N PRO A 69 -19.86 -6.95 4.07
CA PRO A 69 -18.89 -6.78 2.98
C PRO A 69 -18.34 -5.36 2.81
N TYR A 70 -19.10 -4.32 3.19
CA TYR A 70 -18.66 -2.93 3.10
C TYR A 70 -17.78 -2.52 4.28
N PHE A 71 -18.07 -3.05 5.47
CA PHE A 71 -17.19 -2.87 6.63
C PHE A 71 -15.85 -3.58 6.45
N ASN A 72 -15.86 -4.75 5.81
CA ASN A 72 -14.66 -5.53 5.47
C ASN A 72 -14.09 -5.20 4.08
N ALA A 73 -14.49 -4.09 3.47
CA ALA A 73 -13.93 -3.70 2.18
C ALA A 73 -12.42 -3.46 2.31
N LEU A 74 -11.65 -3.98 1.35
CA LEU A 74 -10.19 -3.86 1.34
C LEU A 74 -9.77 -2.40 1.14
N GLN A 75 -8.87 -1.93 2.00
CA GLN A 75 -8.23 -0.63 1.88
C GLN A 75 -6.99 -0.77 0.99
N VAL A 76 -7.05 -0.20 -0.21
CA VAL A 76 -6.03 -0.36 -1.24
C VAL A 76 -5.39 0.98 -1.60
N LYS A 77 -4.13 0.92 -2.06
CA LYS A 77 -3.36 2.07 -2.54
C LYS A 77 -2.76 1.75 -3.90
N TYR A 78 -2.46 2.80 -4.67
CA TYR A 78 -1.69 2.66 -5.90
C TYR A 78 -0.29 2.10 -5.60
N GLY A 79 0.16 1.19 -6.46
CA GLY A 79 1.46 0.53 -6.37
C GLY A 79 2.47 0.98 -7.43
N TYR A 80 2.28 2.16 -8.04
CA TYR A 80 3.16 2.65 -9.12
C TYR A 80 4.61 2.83 -8.67
N ALA A 81 4.80 3.24 -7.42
CA ALA A 81 6.10 3.31 -6.76
C ALA A 81 5.94 2.79 -5.34
N VAL A 82 6.96 2.09 -4.84
CA VAL A 82 6.98 1.52 -3.51
C VAL A 82 8.30 1.85 -2.83
N THR A 83 8.27 2.01 -1.51
CA THR A 83 9.51 2.18 -0.76
C THR A 83 10.31 0.87 -0.78
N CYS A 84 11.64 0.96 -0.70
CA CYS A 84 12.50 -0.24 -0.65
C CYS A 84 12.07 -1.23 0.44
N HIS A 85 11.67 -0.72 1.62
CA HIS A 85 11.15 -1.54 2.71
C HIS A 85 9.92 -2.36 2.30
N LYS A 86 8.98 -1.76 1.54
CA LYS A 86 7.81 -2.48 1.00
C LYS A 86 8.15 -3.41 -0.17
N ALA A 87 9.27 -3.17 -0.84
CA ALA A 87 9.75 -4.01 -1.93
C ALA A 87 10.54 -5.25 -1.45
N GLN A 88 10.86 -5.33 -0.15
CA GLN A 88 11.58 -6.47 0.42
C GLN A 88 10.83 -7.78 0.17
N GLY A 89 11.56 -8.83 -0.24
CA GLY A 89 11.00 -10.12 -0.63
C GLY A 89 10.46 -10.17 -2.07
N GLY A 90 10.19 -9.03 -2.70
CA GLY A 90 9.83 -8.97 -4.11
C GLY A 90 11.05 -8.98 -5.03
N GLU A 91 10.86 -9.45 -6.26
CA GLU A 91 11.83 -9.40 -7.35
C GLU A 91 11.13 -8.93 -8.62
N TRP A 92 11.74 -7.99 -9.35
CA TRP A 92 11.23 -7.46 -10.61
C TRP A 92 12.33 -7.49 -11.66
N ARG A 93 11.95 -7.77 -12.92
CA ARG A 93 12.92 -7.74 -14.04
C ARG A 93 13.59 -6.38 -14.20
N ASN A 94 12.80 -5.32 -14.05
CA ASN A 94 13.16 -3.96 -14.37
C ASN A 94 12.84 -3.07 -13.16
N VAL A 95 13.86 -2.44 -12.57
CA VAL A 95 13.72 -1.58 -11.38
C VAL A 95 14.28 -0.19 -11.66
N PHE A 96 13.46 0.83 -11.41
CA PHE A 96 13.88 2.23 -11.36
C PHE A 96 14.07 2.62 -9.89
N LEU A 97 15.31 2.90 -9.50
CA LEU A 97 15.67 3.31 -8.15
C LEU A 97 15.93 4.81 -8.10
N ASP A 98 15.02 5.55 -7.50
CA ASP A 98 15.15 7.01 -7.30
C ASP A 98 15.97 7.30 -6.04
N LEU A 99 17.09 8.01 -6.22
CA LEU A 99 18.03 8.40 -5.17
C LEU A 99 17.99 9.90 -4.86
N GLY A 100 17.10 10.67 -5.50
CA GLY A 100 17.10 12.14 -5.43
C GLY A 100 16.85 12.72 -4.04
N TYR A 101 16.27 11.93 -3.13
CA TYR A 101 16.00 12.34 -1.74
C TYR A 101 17.09 11.94 -0.75
N VAL A 102 18.14 11.26 -1.19
CA VAL A 102 19.23 10.81 -0.32
C VAL A 102 20.18 11.98 -0.06
N GLN A 103 20.09 12.58 1.11
CA GLN A 103 21.07 13.60 1.52
C GLN A 103 22.39 12.94 1.93
N GLN A 104 23.50 13.61 1.62
CA GLN A 104 24.85 13.14 1.92
C GLN A 104 25.05 12.77 3.40
N ALA A 105 24.44 13.53 4.31
CA ALA A 105 24.49 13.27 5.76
C ALA A 105 23.93 11.89 6.17
N TYR A 106 23.10 11.27 5.32
CA TYR A 106 22.50 9.96 5.56
C TYR A 106 23.25 8.80 4.87
N MET A 107 24.37 9.07 4.17
CA MET A 107 25.17 8.06 3.47
C MET A 107 26.09 7.25 4.39
N GLY A 108 25.53 6.73 5.49
CA GLY A 108 26.20 5.82 6.41
C GLY A 108 25.93 4.34 6.10
N GLU A 109 26.33 3.45 7.01
CA GLU A 109 26.18 1.99 6.86
C GLU A 109 24.73 1.57 6.54
N ASN A 110 23.75 2.16 7.23
CA ASN A 110 22.33 1.87 7.02
C ASN A 110 21.87 2.17 5.59
N PHE A 111 22.41 3.24 4.99
CA PHE A 111 22.10 3.60 3.62
C PHE A 111 22.68 2.58 2.64
N TYR A 112 23.92 2.09 2.83
CA TYR A 112 24.49 1.06 1.98
C TYR A 112 23.74 -0.29 2.08
N ARG A 113 23.26 -0.66 3.27
CA ARG A 113 22.39 -1.84 3.46
C ARG A 113 21.04 -1.68 2.73
N TRP A 114 20.44 -0.50 2.83
CA TRP A 114 19.23 -0.15 2.08
C TRP A 114 19.48 -0.19 0.57
N LEU A 115 20.60 0.37 0.10
CA LEU A 115 20.98 0.40 -1.31
C LEU A 115 21.20 -1.01 -1.86
N TYR A 116 21.93 -1.86 -1.14
CA TYR A 116 22.09 -3.27 -1.48
C TYR A 116 20.73 -3.98 -1.61
N THR A 117 19.81 -3.73 -0.67
CA THR A 117 18.46 -4.29 -0.71
C THR A 117 17.71 -3.81 -1.96
N SER A 118 17.76 -2.50 -2.26
CA SER A 118 17.13 -1.90 -3.44
C SER A 118 17.69 -2.46 -4.74
N ILE A 119 19.01 -2.61 -4.85
CA ILE A 119 19.69 -3.16 -6.03
C ILE A 119 19.27 -4.61 -6.27
N THR A 120 19.27 -5.44 -5.21
CA THR A 120 18.91 -6.86 -5.29
C THR A 120 17.42 -7.11 -5.56
N ARG A 121 16.59 -6.07 -5.68
CA ARG A 121 15.20 -6.22 -6.18
C ARG A 121 15.13 -6.39 -7.69
N SER A 122 16.19 -6.04 -8.42
CA SER A 122 16.25 -6.18 -9.88
C SER A 122 16.89 -7.50 -10.29
N SER A 123 16.25 -8.24 -11.20
CA SER A 123 16.81 -9.46 -11.79
C SER A 123 17.40 -9.28 -13.19
N GLU A 124 17.11 -8.19 -13.90
CA GLU A 124 17.64 -7.95 -15.25
C GLU A 124 18.26 -6.55 -15.40
N ARG A 125 17.48 -5.48 -15.19
CA ARG A 125 17.94 -4.10 -15.40
C ARG A 125 17.61 -3.21 -14.20
N LEU A 126 18.60 -2.44 -13.79
CA LEU A 126 18.48 -1.41 -12.76
C LEU A 126 18.79 -0.05 -13.39
N TRP A 127 17.86 0.89 -13.25
CA TRP A 127 18.08 2.30 -13.59
C TRP A 127 18.18 3.10 -12.30
N LEU A 128 19.32 3.75 -12.10
CA LEU A 128 19.49 4.74 -11.04
C LEU A 128 18.98 6.09 -11.55
N VAL A 129 17.96 6.63 -10.90
CA VAL A 129 17.33 7.90 -11.25
C VAL A 129 17.72 8.92 -10.20
N ASN A 130 18.00 10.16 -10.64
CA ASN A 130 18.42 11.27 -9.76
C ASN A 130 19.62 10.90 -8.88
N LEU A 131 20.63 10.23 -9.46
CA LEU A 131 21.85 9.87 -8.76
C LEU A 131 22.60 11.15 -8.32
N PRO A 132 22.93 11.33 -7.03
CA PRO A 132 23.69 12.49 -6.58
C PRO A 132 25.09 12.54 -7.22
N ASP A 133 25.60 13.73 -7.53
CA ASP A 133 26.93 13.89 -8.14
C ASP A 133 28.05 13.30 -7.27
N ASP A 134 27.92 13.41 -5.95
CA ASP A 134 28.84 12.84 -4.97
C ASP A 134 28.97 11.30 -5.06
N PHE A 135 28.01 10.63 -5.71
CA PHE A 135 27.98 9.19 -5.88
C PHE A 135 28.88 8.69 -7.00
N VAL A 136 29.20 9.57 -7.96
CA VAL A 136 30.03 9.23 -9.11
C VAL A 136 31.37 9.90 -8.91
N ALA A 137 32.42 9.12 -8.68
CA ALA A 137 33.78 9.60 -8.88
C ALA A 137 33.96 9.81 -10.39
N LEU A 138 33.52 10.95 -10.91
CA LEU A 138 33.82 11.33 -12.29
C LEU A 138 35.35 11.43 -12.40
N PRO A 139 35.98 10.77 -13.40
CA PRO A 139 37.37 11.03 -13.68
C PRO A 139 37.48 12.53 -13.92
N LYS A 140 38.34 13.21 -13.15
CA LYS A 140 38.66 14.62 -13.39
C LYS A 140 39.27 14.68 -14.80
N ILE A 141 38.53 15.24 -15.75
CA ILE A 141 39.01 15.57 -17.10
C ILE A 141 39.92 16.79 -16.97
#